data_AF-A0A3A9VSQ6-F1
#
_entry.id   AF-A0A3A9VSQ6-F1
#
_cell.length_a   1.000
_cell.length_b   1.000
_cell.length_c   1.000
_cell.angle_alpha   90.00
_cell.angle_beta   90.00
_cell.angle_gamma   90.00
#
_symmetry.space_group_name_H-M   'P 1'
#
loop_
_entity.id
_entity.type
_entity.pdbx_description
1 polymer ?
#
loop_
_entity_poly.entity_id
_entity_poly.type
_entity_poly.pdbx_seq_one_letter_code
_entity_poly.pdbx_strand_id
1 'polypeptide(L)' 'MLTTIGILAQDSIFVAMNNPKKILKPEEGDYYLTPEGYRCFTEQYHLKRGYCCESGCRHCPYGYDKKTNKYT' A
#
# COMPACT_ATOMS: atom_id res chain seq x y z
N MET A 1 5.42 -44.22 19.02
CA MET A 1 4.59 -43.71 17.91
C MET A 1 3.71 -42.59 18.45
N LEU A 2 4.19 -41.35 18.45
CA LEU A 2 3.42 -40.21 18.95
C LEU A 2 2.50 -39.71 17.84
N THR A 3 1.28 -40.25 17.79
CA THR A 3 0.20 -39.75 16.94
C THR A 3 -0.35 -38.48 17.57
N THR A 4 -0.08 -37.36 16.90
CA THR A 4 -1.05 -36.35 16.44
C THR A 4 -2.12 -35.83 17.42
N ILE A 5 -2.32 -34.51 17.29
CA ILE A 5 -3.52 -33.72 17.60
C ILE A 5 -3.55 -33.10 19.01
N GLY A 6 -3.12 -31.83 19.05
CA GLY A 6 -3.38 -30.89 20.13
C GLY A 6 -3.29 -29.45 19.59
N ILE A 7 -3.86 -29.21 18.42
CA ILE A 7 -4.03 -27.89 17.80
C ILE A 7 -5.08 -27.15 18.63
N LEU A 8 -4.70 -26.40 19.65
CA LEU A 8 -5.54 -25.37 20.27
C LEU A 8 -4.65 -24.24 20.79
N ALA A 9 -4.14 -23.46 19.85
CA ALA A 9 -3.65 -22.12 20.10
C ALA A 9 -3.66 -21.39 18.75
N GLN A 10 -4.87 -21.05 18.30
CA GLN A 10 -5.04 -19.85 17.47
C GLN A 10 -4.79 -18.63 18.38
N ASP A 11 -3.55 -18.51 18.89
CA ASP A 11 -3.15 -17.35 19.64
C ASP A 11 -3.00 -16.23 18.62
N SER A 12 -3.93 -15.29 18.71
CA SER A 12 -3.98 -13.98 18.04
C SER A 12 -2.68 -13.16 18.12
N ILE A 13 -1.66 -13.67 18.81
CA ILE A 13 -0.33 -13.11 19.03
C ILE A 13 0.61 -13.35 17.82
N PHE A 14 0.52 -14.50 17.12
CA PHE A 14 1.46 -14.81 16.01
C PHE A 14 1.17 -14.05 14.71
N VAL A 15 -0.06 -13.56 14.51
CA VAL A 15 -0.46 -12.88 13.25
C VAL A 15 0.07 -11.44 13.17
N ALA A 16 0.43 -10.82 14.30
CA ALA A 16 0.69 -9.38 14.37
C ALA A 16 2.05 -8.90 13.83
N MET A 17 3.00 -9.79 13.48
CA MET A 17 4.40 -9.39 13.20
C MET A 17 4.87 -9.55 11.75
N ASN A 18 4.02 -9.98 10.81
CA ASN A 18 4.43 -10.17 9.41
C ASN A 18 3.51 -9.42 8.44
N ASN A 19 3.62 -8.09 8.39
CA ASN A 19 3.17 -7.34 7.22
C ASN A 19 4.39 -6.98 6.36
N PRO A 20 4.80 -7.82 5.39
CA PRO A 20 5.88 -7.46 4.49
C PRO A 20 5.41 -6.26 3.67
N LYS A 21 5.98 -5.09 3.96
CA LYS A 21 5.75 -3.86 3.20
C LYS A 21 6.12 -4.17 1.75
N LYS A 22 5.12 -4.37 0.89
CA LYS A 22 5.30 -4.77 -0.50
C LYS A 22 6.19 -3.72 -1.18
N ILE A 23 7.39 -4.10 -1.59
CA ILE A 23 8.28 -3.23 -2.36
C ILE A 23 7.76 -3.26 -3.79
N LEU A 24 7.01 -2.22 -4.19
CA LEU A 24 6.58 -2.05 -5.56
C LEU A 24 7.71 -1.42 -6.37
N LYS A 25 8.10 -2.08 -7.46
CA LYS A 25 8.98 -1.49 -8.47
C LYS A 25 8.09 -0.73 -9.46
N PRO A 26 8.24 0.58 -9.61
CA PRO A 26 7.49 1.32 -10.62
C PRO A 26 7.92 0.87 -12.03
N GLU A 27 6.96 0.52 -12.86
CA GLU A 27 7.18 0.11 -14.26
C GLU A 27 7.03 1.30 -15.21
N GLU A 28 7.43 1.13 -16.47
CA GLU A 28 7.21 2.13 -17.52
C GLU A 28 5.70 2.33 -17.70
N GLY A 29 5.19 3.51 -17.32
CA GLY A 29 3.75 3.86 -17.33
C GLY A 29 3.15 4.21 -15.97
N ASP A 30 3.79 3.82 -14.86
CA ASP A 30 3.36 4.15 -13.50
C ASP A 30 3.73 5.59 -13.09
N TYR A 31 4.64 6.21 -13.84
CA TYR A 31 5.08 7.58 -13.64
C TYR A 31 5.47 8.21 -14.98
N TYR A 32 5.40 9.53 -15.04
CA TYR A 32 5.95 10.31 -16.13
C TYR A 32 7.04 11.25 -15.62
N LEU A 33 7.96 11.64 -16.50
CA LEU A 33 8.99 12.62 -16.22
C LEU A 33 8.50 13.99 -16.68
N THR A 34 8.53 14.98 -15.77
CA THR A 34 8.31 16.38 -16.14
C THR A 34 9.56 16.92 -16.86
N PRO A 35 9.45 17.99 -17.66
CA PRO A 35 10.61 18.65 -18.27
C PRO A 35 11.63 19.15 -17.23
N GLU A 36 11.22 19.33 -15.98
CA GLU A 36 12.05 19.72 -14.84
C GLU A 36 12.81 18.53 -14.21
N GLY A 37 12.57 17.31 -14.69
CA GLY A 37 13.22 16.09 -14.21
C GLY A 37 12.53 15.41 -13.02
N TYR A 38 11.31 15.81 -12.67
CA TYR A 38 10.57 15.17 -11.58
C TYR A 38 9.81 13.93 -12.05
N ARG A 39 9.79 12.88 -11.22
CA ARG A 39 8.93 11.71 -11.42
C ARG A 39 7.56 11.98 -10.80
N CYS A 40 6.56 12.14 -11.63
CA CYS A 40 5.18 12.27 -11.20
C CYS A 40 4.47 10.91 -11.32
N PHE A 41 4.05 10.36 -10.18
CA PHE A 41 3.30 9.11 -10.16
C PHE A 41 1.87 9.31 -10.66
N THR A 42 1.38 8.31 -11.38
CA THR A 42 0.02 8.25 -11.91
C THR A 42 -0.90 7.55 -10.91
N GLU A 43 -2.21 7.61 -11.17
CA GLU A 43 -3.22 6.89 -10.40
C GLU A 43 -2.97 5.37 -10.37
N GLN A 44 -2.46 4.80 -11.47
CA GLN A 44 -2.17 3.36 -11.57
C GLN A 44 -1.16 2.90 -10.53
N TYR A 45 -0.10 3.69 -10.33
CA TYR A 45 0.91 3.39 -9.30
C TYR A 45 0.29 3.40 -7.90
N HIS A 46 -0.61 4.33 -7.63
CA HIS A 46 -1.31 4.43 -6.35
C HIS A 46 -2.27 3.25 -6.12
N LEU A 47 -2.95 2.76 -7.17
CA LEU A 47 -3.77 1.55 -7.11
C LEU A 47 -2.92 0.29 -6.87
N LYS A 48 -1.81 0.13 -7.60
CA LYS A 48 -0.86 -1.00 -7.42
C LYS A 48 -0.34 -1.04 -5.97
N ARG A 49 -0.08 0.12 -5.38
CA ARG A 49 0.38 0.27 -3.98
C ARG A 49 -0.62 -0.29 -2.97
N GLY A 50 -1.91 -0.18 -3.26
CA GLY A 50 -2.99 -0.76 -2.45
C GLY A 50 -3.28 -0.03 -1.14
N TYR A 51 -2.74 1.18 -0.94
CA TYR A 51 -3.10 2.03 0.21
C TYR A 51 -2.89 3.52 -0.09
N CYS A 52 -3.74 4.37 0.52
CA CYS A 52 -3.56 5.82 0.50
C CYS A 52 -2.42 6.22 1.44
N CYS A 53 -1.51 7.08 0.98
CA CYS A 53 -0.42 7.59 1.80
C CYS A 53 -0.70 8.96 2.45
N GLU A 54 -1.94 9.44 2.37
CA GLU A 54 -2.42 10.67 3.02
C GLU A 54 -1.57 11.91 2.72
N SER A 55 -0.81 11.87 1.61
CA SER A 55 0.12 12.93 1.23
C SER A 55 -0.55 14.05 0.44
N GLY A 56 -1.82 13.89 0.04
CA GLY A 56 -2.55 14.84 -0.79
C GLY A 56 -2.06 14.85 -2.24
N CYS A 57 -1.92 13.67 -2.86
CA CYS A 57 -1.47 13.53 -4.25
C CYS A 57 -2.51 14.11 -5.22
N ARG A 58 -2.07 14.78 -6.30
CA ARG A 58 -2.98 15.32 -7.33
C ARG A 58 -3.78 14.24 -8.08
N HIS A 59 -3.17 13.08 -8.30
CA HIS A 59 -3.80 11.93 -8.98
C HIS A 59 -4.20 10.85 -7.97
N CYS A 60 -4.76 11.24 -6.83
CA CYS A 60 -5.16 10.28 -5.80
C CYS A 60 -6.44 9.54 -6.24
N PRO A 61 -6.40 8.20 -6.42
CA PRO A 61 -7.61 7.42 -6.70
C PRO A 61 -8.59 7.40 -5.52
N TYR A 62 -8.10 7.64 -4.30
CA TYR A 62 -8.86 7.51 -3.05
C TYR A 62 -9.60 8.80 -2.64
N GLY A 63 -9.51 9.87 -3.42
CA GLY A 63 -10.21 11.13 -3.10
C GLY A 63 -9.79 11.76 -1.77
N TYR A 64 -8.53 11.55 -1.33
CA TYR A 64 -8.05 12.05 -0.05
C TYR A 64 -7.76 13.55 -0.07
N ASP A 65 -8.49 14.28 0.77
CA ASP A 65 -8.33 15.71 0.95
C ASP A 65 -7.44 16.03 2.16
N LYS A 66 -6.23 16.54 1.91
CA LYS A 66 -5.28 16.92 2.96
C LYS A 66 -5.80 18.03 3.89
N LYS A 67 -6.72 18.88 3.42
CA LYS A 67 -7.26 20.00 4.20
C LYS A 67 -8.29 19.56 5.25
N THR A 68 -9.12 18.59 4.90
CA THR A 68 -10.21 18.09 5.75
C THR A 68 -9.85 16.77 6.43
N ASN A 69 -8.78 16.12 5.97
CA ASN A 69 -8.36 14.78 6.37
C ASN A 69 -9.49 13.76 6.20
N LYS A 70 -10.18 13.85 5.05
CA LYS A 70 -11.32 13.01 4.69
C LYS A 70 -11.09 12.34 3.34
N TYR A 71 -11.70 11.17 3.20
CA TYR A 71 -11.86 10.44 1.95
C TYR A 71 -13.23 10.81 1.38
N THR A 72 -13.28 11.08 0.08
CA THR A 72 -14.48 11.57 -0.60
C THR A 72 -14.98 10.53 -1.60
#